data_AF-A0A4Y3IN59-F1
#
_entry.id   AF-A0A4Y3IN59-F1
#
_cell.length_a   1.000
_cell.length_b   1.000
_cell.length_c   1.000
_cell.angle_alpha   90.00
_cell.angle_beta   90.00
_cell.angle_gamma   90.00
#
_symmetry.space_group_name_H-M   'P 1'
#
loop_
_entity.id
_entity.type
_entity.pdbx_description
1 polymer ?
#
loop_
_entity_poly.entity_id
_entity_poly.type
_entity_poly.pdbx_seq_one_letter_code
_entity_poly.pdbx_strand_id
1 'polypeptide(L)'
;MSKPIKITLYRWAGSWGPFKVNIPCGECTLTKDILKDTFESELAGVDVELEVKDWLSHWWEPLKLGAWHAPILVVEGKVISQGEALNRGVLVQSVIAEWTKRDDLQGNIVFGKATCPYCVKAKKALDQAGIPYTYYDVVKDSAALYRMIPEVKAHIGQKTPVTVPQIWMNSEYIGGADNLEKWLTSKENTTIPNNVVDIPARTGSD
;
A
#
# COMPACT_ATOMS: atom_id res chain seq x y z
N MET A 1 10.83 15.20 0.15
CA MET A 1 10.05 14.34 1.06
C MET A 1 8.59 14.64 0.80
N SER A 2 7.79 13.62 0.49
CA SER A 2 6.34 13.77 0.31
C SER A 2 5.70 14.27 1.60
N LYS A 3 4.63 15.05 1.51
CA LYS A 3 3.89 15.51 2.69
C LYS A 3 3.26 14.31 3.42
N PRO A 4 3.38 14.21 4.76
CA PRO A 4 2.78 13.13 5.53
C PRO A 4 1.27 13.04 5.30
N ILE A 5 0.72 11.84 5.40
CA ILE A 5 -0.74 11.62 5.39
C ILE A 5 -1.29 12.12 6.72
N LYS A 6 -2.11 13.17 6.67
CA LYS A 6 -2.68 13.75 7.89
C LYS A 6 -3.87 12.90 8.38
N ILE A 7 -3.79 12.47 9.64
CA ILE A 7 -4.82 11.72 10.34
C ILE A 7 -5.23 12.51 11.59
N THR A 8 -6.53 12.71 11.81
CA THR A 8 -7.05 13.39 12.99
C THR A 8 -8.03 12.51 13.74
N LEU A 9 -7.73 12.23 15.01
CA LEU A 9 -8.60 11.52 15.94
C LEU A 9 -9.29 12.51 16.88
N TYR A 10 -10.61 12.64 16.78
CA TYR A 10 -11.42 13.34 17.76
C TYR A 10 -11.90 12.36 18.81
N ARG A 11 -11.29 12.38 19.99
CA ARG A 11 -11.66 11.50 21.11
C ARG A 11 -12.79 12.12 21.94
N TRP A 12 -13.61 11.29 22.57
CA TRP A 12 -14.63 11.72 23.54
C TRP A 12 -13.97 12.31 24.80
N ALA A 13 -13.64 13.59 24.74
CA ALA A 13 -12.99 14.36 25.78
C ALA A 13 -13.21 15.86 25.54
N GLY A 14 -12.76 16.68 26.47
CA GLY A 14 -12.76 18.14 26.36
C GLY A 14 -13.92 18.82 27.07
N SER A 15 -14.07 20.11 26.79
CA SER A 15 -15.05 20.99 27.41
C SER A 15 -15.49 22.08 26.46
N TRP A 16 -16.75 22.48 26.55
CA TRP A 16 -17.30 23.61 25.82
C TRP A 16 -18.26 24.37 26.73
N GLY A 17 -17.84 25.56 27.17
CA GLY A 17 -18.57 26.36 28.16
C GLY A 17 -18.83 25.57 29.45
N PRO A 18 -20.09 25.45 29.90
CA PRO A 18 -20.44 24.68 31.11
C PRO A 18 -20.40 23.16 30.91
N PHE A 19 -20.30 22.67 29.67
CA PHE A 19 -20.30 21.24 29.36
C PHE A 19 -18.88 20.69 29.39
N LYS A 20 -18.68 19.55 30.07
CA LYS A 20 -17.39 18.86 30.14
C LYS A 20 -17.58 17.35 30.07
N VAL A 21 -16.72 16.67 29.32
CA VAL A 21 -16.67 15.22 29.32
C VAL A 21 -15.89 14.74 30.55
N ASN A 22 -16.55 13.98 31.42
CA ASN A 22 -15.95 13.39 32.63
C ASN A 22 -15.97 11.85 32.64
N ILE A 23 -16.53 11.23 31.59
CA ILE A 23 -16.72 9.78 31.51
C ILE A 23 -15.65 9.20 30.56
N PRO A 24 -14.92 8.16 30.97
CA PRO A 24 -13.94 7.51 30.09
C PRO A 24 -14.64 6.83 28.91
N CYS A 25 -13.95 6.81 27.77
CA CYS A 25 -14.44 6.22 26.52
C CYS A 25 -13.56 5.00 26.18
N GLY A 26 -14.11 3.79 26.29
CA GLY A 26 -13.41 2.54 25.95
C GLY A 26 -13.01 2.48 24.47
N GLU A 27 -13.95 2.84 23.58
CA GLU A 27 -13.73 2.88 22.13
C GLU A 27 -12.58 3.81 21.71
N CYS A 28 -12.40 4.91 22.45
CA CYS A 28 -11.35 5.88 22.19
C CYS A 28 -9.96 5.32 22.53
N THR A 29 -9.84 4.54 23.61
CA THR A 29 -8.60 3.86 23.98
C THR A 29 -8.28 2.78 22.95
N LEU A 30 -9.25 1.92 22.63
CA LEU A 30 -9.06 0.84 21.65
C LEU A 30 -8.67 1.39 20.27
N THR A 31 -9.34 2.46 19.81
CA THR A 31 -9.01 3.13 18.55
C THR A 31 -7.57 3.65 18.53
N LYS A 32 -7.09 4.22 19.64
CA LYS A 32 -5.70 4.70 19.74
C LYS A 32 -4.70 3.56 19.67
N ASP A 33 -4.98 2.43 20.33
CA ASP A 33 -4.10 1.26 20.30
C ASP A 33 -4.05 0.63 18.91
N ILE A 34 -5.21 0.54 18.22
CA ILE A 34 -5.28 0.09 16.82
C ILE A 34 -4.44 1.02 15.92
N LEU A 35 -4.60 2.35 16.05
CA LEU A 35 -3.83 3.31 15.26
C LEU A 35 -2.31 3.09 15.42
N LYS A 36 -1.85 2.99 16.67
CA LYS A 36 -0.43 2.80 16.97
C LYS A 36 0.09 1.52 16.34
N ASP A 37 -0.57 0.39 16.58
CA ASP A 37 -0.14 -0.90 16.07
C ASP A 37 -0.15 -0.95 14.54
N THR A 38 -1.16 -0.34 13.89
CA THR A 38 -1.23 -0.27 12.43
C THR A 38 -0.13 0.59 11.82
N PHE A 39 0.28 1.68 12.48
CA PHE A 39 1.42 2.50 12.03
C PHE A 39 2.75 1.75 12.14
N GLU A 40 2.91 0.93 13.17
CA GLU A 40 4.13 0.13 13.41
C GLU A 40 4.20 -1.14 12.55
N SER A 41 3.06 -1.62 12.03
CA SER A 41 2.97 -2.85 11.24
C SER A 41 2.57 -2.59 9.78
N GLU A 42 1.28 -2.56 9.43
CA GLU A 42 0.86 -2.51 8.02
C GLU A 42 1.24 -1.21 7.31
N LEU A 43 1.37 -0.11 8.04
CA LEU A 43 1.77 1.19 7.49
C LEU A 43 3.23 1.54 7.81
N ALA A 44 4.05 0.55 8.20
CA ALA A 44 5.48 0.74 8.43
C ALA A 44 6.18 1.16 7.13
N GLY A 45 6.49 2.45 7.01
CA GLY A 45 7.09 3.06 5.81
C GLY A 45 6.20 4.09 5.11
N VAL A 46 4.94 4.21 5.52
CA VAL A 46 4.07 5.33 5.10
C VAL A 46 4.25 6.47 6.10
N ASP A 47 4.61 7.65 5.61
CA ASP A 47 4.74 8.85 6.44
C ASP A 47 3.35 9.34 6.86
N VAL A 48 3.01 9.16 8.15
CA VAL A 48 1.71 9.49 8.73
C VAL A 48 1.88 10.49 9.88
N GLU A 49 0.99 11.48 9.94
CA GLU A 49 0.94 12.46 11.03
C GLU A 49 -0.39 12.31 11.78
N LEU A 50 -0.34 11.87 13.04
CA LEU A 50 -1.52 11.74 13.89
C LEU A 50 -1.69 12.96 14.79
N GLU A 51 -2.81 13.66 14.60
CA GLU A 51 -3.27 14.73 15.48
C GLU A 51 -4.44 14.22 16.35
N VAL A 52 -4.31 14.29 17.68
CA VAL A 52 -5.39 13.91 18.60
C VAL A 52 -6.04 15.16 19.17
N LYS A 53 -7.35 15.31 18.96
CA LYS A 53 -8.14 16.43 19.44
C LYS A 53 -9.23 15.97 20.39
N ASP A 54 -9.53 16.80 21.36
CA ASP A 54 -10.70 16.62 22.21
C ASP A 54 -11.95 17.04 21.44
N TRP A 55 -12.86 16.08 21.21
CA TRP A 55 -14.05 16.27 20.38
C TRP A 55 -14.91 17.42 20.88
N LEU A 56 -15.22 17.48 22.18
CA LEU A 56 -16.11 18.52 22.71
C LEU A 56 -15.49 19.92 22.59
N SER A 57 -14.16 20.02 22.67
CA SER A 57 -13.45 21.29 22.49
C SER A 57 -13.35 21.72 21.02
N HIS A 58 -13.57 20.81 20.06
CA HIS A 58 -13.38 21.04 18.62
C HIS A 58 -14.58 20.57 17.79
N TRP A 59 -15.77 20.46 18.39
CA TRP A 59 -16.92 19.75 17.81
C TRP A 59 -17.35 20.30 16.43
N TRP A 60 -17.06 21.58 16.15
CA TRP A 60 -17.37 22.22 14.87
C TRP A 60 -16.50 21.71 13.71
N GLU A 61 -15.29 21.20 13.98
CA GLU A 61 -14.40 20.69 12.94
C GLU A 61 -14.94 19.41 12.29
N PRO A 62 -15.24 18.32 13.03
CA PRO A 62 -15.80 17.12 12.44
C PRO A 62 -17.22 17.34 11.91
N LEU A 63 -17.99 18.27 12.51
CA LEU A 63 -19.34 18.59 12.03
C LEU A 63 -19.33 19.14 10.60
N LYS A 64 -18.32 19.96 10.22
CA LYS A 64 -18.14 20.44 8.84
C LYS A 64 -17.87 19.29 7.85
N LEU A 65 -17.41 18.14 8.35
CA LEU A 65 -17.14 16.94 7.58
C LEU A 65 -18.31 15.93 7.64
N GLY A 66 -19.44 16.30 8.26
CA GLY A 66 -20.61 15.45 8.39
C GLY A 66 -20.49 14.36 9.47
N ALA A 67 -19.59 14.51 10.44
CA ALA A 67 -19.44 13.59 11.57
C ALA A 67 -19.73 14.27 12.90
N TRP A 68 -20.36 13.54 13.83
CA TRP A 68 -20.84 14.13 15.08
C TRP A 68 -20.68 13.22 16.30
N HIS A 69 -20.48 11.90 16.14
CA HIS A 69 -20.32 10.98 17.26
C HIS A 69 -18.87 10.54 17.46
N ALA A 70 -18.26 10.89 18.59
CA ALA A 70 -16.91 10.44 18.94
C ALA A 70 -16.86 8.95 19.37
N PRO A 71 -15.72 8.25 19.20
CA PRO A 71 -14.49 8.70 18.55
C PRO A 71 -14.71 8.92 17.04
N ILE A 72 -14.14 9.98 16.46
CA ILE A 72 -14.19 10.26 15.02
C ILE A 72 -12.78 10.21 14.48
N LEU A 73 -12.57 9.48 13.39
CA LEU A 73 -11.31 9.42 12.69
C LEU A 73 -11.43 10.00 11.29
N VAL A 74 -10.54 10.94 10.98
CA VAL A 74 -10.46 11.65 9.70
C VAL A 74 -9.11 11.39 9.07
N VAL A 75 -9.08 11.01 7.80
CA VAL A 75 -7.87 10.88 6.98
C VAL A 75 -7.97 11.87 5.83
N GLU A 76 -7.02 12.81 5.73
CA GLU A 76 -6.96 13.82 4.66
C GLU A 76 -8.31 14.54 4.41
N GLY A 77 -8.98 14.92 5.51
CA GLY A 77 -10.26 15.62 5.47
C GLY A 77 -11.49 14.74 5.20
N LYS A 78 -11.33 13.41 5.10
CA LYS A 78 -12.44 12.46 4.93
C LYS A 78 -12.68 11.68 6.21
N VAL A 79 -13.93 11.63 6.65
CA VAL A 79 -14.34 10.81 7.81
C VAL A 79 -14.32 9.34 7.39
N ILE A 80 -13.59 8.51 8.13
CA ILE A 80 -13.47 7.06 7.83
C ILE A 80 -14.08 6.18 8.94
N SER A 81 -14.29 6.73 10.13
CA SER A 81 -14.92 6.03 11.25
C SER A 81 -15.53 7.05 12.22
N GLN A 82 -16.69 6.73 12.80
CA GLN A 82 -17.32 7.52 13.86
C GLN A 82 -18.15 6.64 14.80
N GLY A 83 -18.18 6.96 16.09
CA GLY A 83 -19.10 6.39 17.08
C GLY A 83 -18.82 4.95 17.55
N GLU A 84 -17.83 4.27 16.98
CA GLU A 84 -17.47 2.89 17.28
C GLU A 84 -15.95 2.68 17.21
N ALA A 85 -15.45 1.50 17.63
CA ALA A 85 -14.06 1.10 17.44
C ALA A 85 -13.64 1.22 15.97
N LEU A 86 -12.42 1.71 15.75
CA LEU A 86 -11.84 1.77 14.42
C LEU A 86 -11.69 0.38 13.79
N ASN A 87 -12.20 0.23 12.56
CA ASN A 87 -11.84 -0.91 11.73
C ASN A 87 -10.44 -0.70 11.10
N ARG A 88 -9.49 -1.58 11.46
CA ARG A 88 -8.12 -1.54 10.94
C ARG A 88 -8.05 -1.54 9.40
N GLY A 89 -8.80 -2.40 8.74
CA GLY A 89 -8.79 -2.52 7.28
C GLY A 89 -9.24 -1.23 6.60
N VAL A 90 -10.25 -0.55 7.15
CA VAL A 90 -10.72 0.75 6.65
C VAL A 90 -9.63 1.82 6.81
N LEU A 91 -8.89 1.82 7.93
CA LEU A 91 -7.75 2.71 8.12
C LEU A 91 -6.68 2.46 7.06
N VAL A 92 -6.20 1.22 6.94
CA VAL A 92 -5.13 0.85 6.00
C VAL A 92 -5.53 1.21 4.56
N GLN A 93 -6.74 0.83 4.16
CA GLN A 93 -7.29 1.16 2.84
C GLN A 93 -7.31 2.67 2.58
N SER A 94 -7.79 3.46 3.54
CA SER A 94 -7.94 4.91 3.38
C SER A 94 -6.61 5.63 3.32
N VAL A 95 -5.65 5.24 4.17
CA VAL A 95 -4.31 5.80 4.18
C VAL A 95 -3.58 5.45 2.89
N ILE A 96 -3.60 4.18 2.48
CA ILE A 96 -2.92 3.74 1.27
C ILE A 96 -3.52 4.41 0.03
N ALA A 97 -4.85 4.54 -0.06
CA ALA A 97 -5.48 5.23 -1.18
C ALA A 97 -5.10 6.72 -1.31
N GLU A 98 -4.72 7.38 -0.23
CA GLU A 98 -4.16 8.75 -0.28
C GLU A 98 -2.65 8.74 -0.54
N TRP A 99 -1.93 7.76 0.00
CA TRP A 99 -0.50 7.56 -0.23
C TRP A 99 -0.19 7.25 -1.70
N THR A 100 -0.99 6.40 -2.35
CA THR A 100 -0.80 6.02 -3.76
C THR A 100 -0.89 7.19 -4.73
N LYS A 101 -1.50 8.31 -4.34
CA LYS A 101 -1.55 9.53 -5.17
C LYS A 101 -0.23 10.30 -5.17
N ARG A 102 0.68 9.97 -4.27
CA ARG A 102 1.93 10.68 -3.98
C ARG A 102 3.16 9.78 -4.13
N ASP A 103 2.96 8.48 -4.36
CA ASP A 103 3.99 7.45 -4.41
C ASP A 103 3.71 6.49 -5.56
N ASP A 104 4.75 6.19 -6.35
CA ASP A 104 4.71 5.27 -7.47
C ASP A 104 5.50 3.99 -7.15
N LEU A 105 5.02 2.85 -7.65
CA LEU A 105 5.74 1.59 -7.51
C LEU A 105 7.07 1.63 -8.27
N GLN A 106 8.18 1.30 -7.59
CA GLN A 106 9.53 1.36 -8.17
C GLN A 106 10.18 -0.02 -8.25
N GLY A 107 10.87 -0.29 -9.36
CA GLY A 107 11.66 -1.49 -9.57
C GLY A 107 10.86 -2.70 -10.05
N ASN A 108 11.37 -3.89 -9.75
CA ASN A 108 10.77 -5.16 -10.15
C ASN A 108 9.90 -5.70 -9.03
N ILE A 109 8.59 -5.74 -9.23
CA ILE A 109 7.62 -6.08 -8.20
C ILE A 109 6.67 -7.17 -8.70
N VAL A 110 6.39 -8.14 -7.85
CA VAL A 110 5.40 -9.18 -8.08
C VAL A 110 4.43 -9.22 -6.90
N PHE A 111 3.19 -8.79 -7.13
CA PHE A 111 2.09 -9.03 -6.21
C PHE A 111 1.48 -10.40 -6.51
N GLY A 112 1.27 -11.21 -5.48
CA GLY A 112 0.72 -12.54 -5.63
C GLY A 112 0.16 -13.13 -4.34
N LYS A 113 -0.17 -14.42 -4.39
CA LYS A 113 -0.51 -15.20 -3.20
C LYS A 113 0.17 -16.57 -3.25
N ALA A 114 0.58 -17.08 -2.09
CA ALA A 114 1.33 -18.33 -1.98
C ALA A 114 0.66 -19.53 -2.69
N THR A 115 -0.68 -19.61 -2.67
CA THR A 115 -1.44 -20.74 -3.24
C THR A 115 -1.73 -20.61 -4.73
N CYS A 116 -1.26 -19.56 -5.41
CA CYS A 116 -1.56 -19.34 -6.83
C CYS A 116 -0.48 -19.97 -7.74
N PRO A 117 -0.84 -20.93 -8.61
CA PRO A 117 0.11 -21.57 -9.51
C PRO A 117 0.73 -20.60 -10.52
N TYR A 118 -0.03 -19.61 -11.01
CA TYR A 118 0.48 -18.58 -11.92
C TYR A 118 1.51 -17.67 -11.25
N CYS A 119 1.35 -17.35 -9.96
CA CYS A 119 2.35 -16.60 -9.19
C CYS A 119 3.65 -17.40 -9.06
N VAL A 120 3.56 -18.70 -8.79
CA VAL A 120 4.73 -19.59 -8.70
C VAL A 120 5.45 -19.66 -10.05
N LYS A 121 4.72 -19.82 -11.16
CA LYS A 121 5.30 -19.83 -12.51
C LYS A 121 6.02 -18.52 -12.83
N ALA A 122 5.39 -17.37 -12.57
CA ALA A 122 5.98 -16.05 -12.82
C ALA A 122 7.28 -15.84 -12.05
N LYS A 123 7.29 -16.15 -10.74
CA LYS A 123 8.48 -16.08 -9.89
C LYS A 123 9.62 -16.94 -10.42
N LYS A 124 9.33 -18.21 -10.74
CA LYS A 124 10.32 -19.13 -11.30
C LYS A 124 10.91 -18.61 -12.62
N ALA A 125 10.10 -18.00 -13.48
CA ALA A 125 10.56 -17.43 -14.73
C ALA A 125 11.54 -16.26 -14.50
N LEU A 126 11.25 -15.38 -13.54
CA LEU A 126 12.17 -14.30 -13.13
C LEU A 126 13.46 -14.85 -12.51
N ASP A 127 13.35 -15.85 -11.63
CA ASP A 127 14.49 -16.51 -10.99
C ASP A 127 15.42 -17.15 -12.06
N GLN A 128 14.84 -17.82 -13.06
CA GLN A 128 15.58 -18.42 -14.17
C GLN A 128 16.23 -17.38 -15.09
N ALA A 129 15.61 -16.21 -15.25
CA ALA A 129 16.16 -15.09 -15.99
C ALA A 129 17.22 -14.30 -15.19
N GLY A 130 17.42 -14.62 -13.90
CA GLY A 130 18.35 -13.89 -13.03
C GLY A 130 17.88 -12.47 -12.70
N ILE A 131 16.59 -12.18 -12.82
CA ILE A 131 16.02 -10.85 -12.58
C ILE A 131 15.61 -10.76 -11.11
N PRO A 132 16.23 -9.88 -10.29
CA PRO A 132 15.81 -9.68 -8.92
C PRO A 132 14.45 -8.97 -8.86
N TYR A 133 13.60 -9.35 -7.91
CA TYR A 133 12.28 -8.74 -7.70
C TYR A 133 11.89 -8.78 -6.23
N THR A 134 10.97 -7.89 -5.86
CA THR A 134 10.29 -7.90 -4.56
C THR A 134 8.95 -8.59 -4.69
N TYR A 135 8.69 -9.58 -3.83
CA TYR A 135 7.42 -10.29 -3.79
C TYR A 135 6.56 -9.81 -2.63
N TYR A 136 5.32 -9.44 -2.92
CA TYR A 136 4.32 -9.08 -1.93
C TYR A 136 3.17 -10.10 -1.93
N ASP A 137 2.90 -10.71 -0.76
CA ASP A 137 1.79 -11.65 -0.60
C ASP A 137 0.53 -10.93 -0.13
N VAL A 138 -0.42 -10.73 -1.05
CA VAL A 138 -1.64 -9.94 -0.80
C VAL A 138 -2.65 -10.62 0.11
N VAL A 139 -2.42 -11.87 0.52
CA VAL A 139 -3.27 -12.57 1.51
C VAL A 139 -2.72 -12.39 2.92
N LYS A 140 -1.40 -12.30 3.07
CA LYS A 140 -0.74 -12.13 4.38
C LYS A 140 -0.53 -10.67 4.74
N ASP A 141 -0.34 -9.82 3.74
CA ASP A 141 -0.09 -8.40 3.91
C ASP A 141 -1.27 -7.62 3.32
N SER A 142 -2.07 -7.03 4.21
CA SER A 142 -3.22 -6.22 3.81
C SER A 142 -2.79 -4.92 3.12
N ALA A 143 -1.65 -4.34 3.49
CA ALA A 143 -1.13 -3.14 2.84
C ALA A 143 -0.76 -3.43 1.40
N ALA A 144 -0.12 -4.58 1.14
CA ALA A 144 0.13 -5.04 -0.23
C ALA A 144 -1.15 -5.19 -1.06
N LEU A 145 -2.23 -5.74 -0.48
CA LEU A 145 -3.51 -5.86 -1.17
C LEU A 145 -4.10 -4.49 -1.52
N TYR A 146 -4.16 -3.58 -0.55
CA TYR A 146 -4.72 -2.25 -0.72
C TYR A 146 -3.85 -1.34 -1.58
N ARG A 147 -2.53 -1.61 -1.68
CA ARG A 147 -1.64 -0.97 -2.65
C ARG A 147 -1.87 -1.52 -4.05
N MET A 148 -1.94 -2.84 -4.22
CA MET A 148 -2.06 -3.47 -5.53
C MET A 148 -3.36 -3.09 -6.26
N ILE A 149 -4.52 -3.16 -5.60
CA ILE A 149 -5.81 -2.99 -6.27
C ILE A 149 -5.93 -1.65 -7.03
N PRO A 150 -5.76 -0.47 -6.39
CA PRO A 150 -5.93 0.80 -7.09
C PRO A 150 -4.93 0.99 -8.24
N GLU A 151 -3.68 0.56 -8.06
CA GLU A 151 -2.63 0.59 -9.08
C GLU A 151 -3.05 -0.20 -10.32
N VAL A 152 -3.46 -1.45 -10.13
CA VAL A 152 -3.90 -2.31 -11.24
C VAL A 152 -5.12 -1.71 -11.93
N LYS A 153 -6.09 -1.22 -11.15
CA LYS A 153 -7.33 -0.60 -11.68
C LYS A 153 -7.06 0.63 -12.53
N ALA A 154 -5.98 1.37 -12.28
CA ALA A 154 -5.56 2.48 -13.12
C ALA A 154 -5.18 2.01 -14.54
N HIS A 155 -4.65 0.80 -14.69
CA HIS A 155 -4.26 0.22 -15.98
C HIS A 155 -5.37 -0.59 -16.66
N ILE A 156 -6.10 -1.42 -15.92
CA ILE A 156 -7.08 -2.36 -16.50
C ILE A 156 -8.54 -1.86 -16.46
N GLY A 157 -8.77 -0.71 -15.82
CA GLY A 157 -10.07 -0.08 -15.67
C GLY A 157 -10.87 -0.53 -14.44
N GLN A 158 -11.72 0.36 -13.95
CA GLN A 158 -12.44 0.21 -12.67
C GLN A 158 -13.38 -1.00 -12.61
N LYS A 159 -13.95 -1.41 -13.75
CA LYS A 159 -14.91 -2.51 -13.82
C LYS A 159 -14.26 -3.90 -13.93
N THR A 160 -12.98 -3.97 -14.28
CA THR A 160 -12.29 -5.23 -14.55
C THR A 160 -11.81 -5.88 -13.26
N PRO A 161 -12.17 -7.15 -12.96
CA PRO A 161 -11.69 -7.83 -11.75
C PRO A 161 -10.16 -7.90 -11.69
N VAL A 162 -9.58 -7.65 -10.51
CA VAL A 162 -8.14 -7.80 -10.29
C VAL A 162 -7.85 -9.26 -9.93
N THR A 163 -6.92 -9.88 -10.64
CA THR A 163 -6.44 -11.25 -10.39
C THR A 163 -4.96 -11.21 -10.06
N VAL A 164 -4.38 -12.31 -9.58
CA VAL A 164 -2.93 -12.42 -9.32
C VAL A 164 -2.29 -13.47 -10.24
N PRO A 165 -1.00 -13.33 -10.62
CA PRO A 165 -0.07 -12.27 -10.22
C PRO A 165 -0.31 -10.93 -10.94
N GLN A 166 0.19 -9.85 -10.35
CA GLN A 166 0.26 -8.51 -10.95
C GLN A 166 1.69 -8.00 -10.85
N ILE A 167 2.28 -7.65 -11.99
CA ILE A 167 3.72 -7.60 -12.16
C ILE A 167 4.14 -6.24 -12.74
N TRP A 168 5.16 -5.65 -12.12
CA TRP A 168 5.86 -4.46 -12.60
C TRP A 168 7.33 -4.80 -12.82
N MET A 169 7.88 -4.45 -13.97
CA MET A 169 9.31 -4.61 -14.27
C MET A 169 9.89 -3.24 -14.61
N ASN A 170 11.02 -2.89 -14.00
CA ASN A 170 11.65 -1.57 -14.15
C ASN A 170 10.66 -0.41 -13.92
N SER A 171 9.80 -0.53 -12.89
CA SER A 171 8.74 0.42 -12.56
C SER A 171 7.59 0.52 -13.60
N GLU A 172 7.58 -0.31 -14.65
CA GLU A 172 6.52 -0.35 -15.65
C GLU A 172 5.55 -1.50 -15.42
N TYR A 173 4.25 -1.23 -15.53
CA TYR A 173 3.23 -2.26 -15.38
C TYR A 173 3.22 -3.23 -16.57
N ILE A 174 3.47 -4.51 -16.28
CA ILE A 174 3.50 -5.58 -17.29
C ILE A 174 2.16 -6.32 -17.35
N GLY A 175 1.50 -6.54 -16.21
CA GLY A 175 0.25 -7.27 -16.10
C GLY A 175 0.41 -8.63 -15.42
N GLY A 176 -0.22 -9.67 -15.99
CA GLY A 176 -0.25 -11.01 -15.42
C GLY A 176 0.93 -11.91 -15.80
N ALA A 177 0.84 -13.19 -15.44
CA ALA A 177 1.88 -14.17 -15.74
C ALA A 177 2.15 -14.33 -17.25
N ASP A 178 1.09 -14.36 -18.08
CA ASP A 178 1.22 -14.49 -19.53
C ASP A 178 1.87 -13.25 -20.16
N ASN A 179 1.58 -12.07 -19.61
CA ASN A 179 2.23 -10.83 -20.03
C ASN A 179 3.73 -10.84 -19.70
N LEU A 180 4.10 -11.32 -18.51
CA LEU A 180 5.50 -11.47 -18.13
C LEU A 180 6.25 -12.43 -19.05
N GLU A 181 5.66 -13.57 -19.42
CA GLU A 181 6.31 -14.52 -20.33
C GLU A 181 6.58 -13.90 -21.72
N LYS A 182 5.65 -13.09 -22.24
CA LYS A 182 5.86 -12.29 -23.45
C LYS A 182 6.93 -11.23 -23.28
N TRP A 183 6.97 -10.57 -22.13
CA TRP A 183 7.96 -9.55 -21.82
C TRP A 183 9.39 -10.13 -21.76
N LEU A 184 9.57 -11.30 -21.12
CA LEU A 184 10.87 -11.98 -21.02
C LEU A 184 11.40 -12.49 -22.38
N THR A 185 10.50 -12.88 -23.28
CA THR A 185 10.84 -13.39 -24.61
C THR A 185 11.10 -12.28 -25.63
N SER A 186 10.79 -11.02 -25.30
CA SER A 186 11.11 -9.88 -26.14
C SER A 186 12.62 -9.64 -26.21
N LYS A 187 13.15 -9.40 -27.42
CA LYS A 187 14.59 -9.34 -27.72
C LYS A 187 15.37 -8.27 -26.95
N GLU A 188 14.69 -7.28 -26.38
CA GLU A 188 15.30 -6.18 -25.63
C GLU A 188 15.63 -6.55 -24.18
N ASN A 189 15.02 -7.62 -23.64
CA ASN A 189 15.08 -7.95 -22.20
C ASN A 189 15.87 -9.23 -21.87
N THR A 190 16.36 -9.95 -22.88
CA THR A 190 17.16 -11.17 -22.70
C THR A 190 18.66 -10.89 -22.89
N THR A 191 19.26 -10.05 -22.05
CA THR A 191 20.73 -10.07 -21.91
C THR A 191 21.13 -11.30 -21.12
N ILE A 192 21.25 -12.44 -21.81
CA ILE A 192 21.99 -13.59 -21.28
C ILE A 192 23.41 -13.08 -21.02
N PRO A 193 23.96 -13.15 -19.80
CA PRO A 193 25.37 -12.83 -19.56
C PRO A 193 26.22 -13.75 -20.41
N ASN A 194 26.78 -13.22 -21.50
CA ASN A 194 27.70 -13.98 -22.34
C ASN A 194 29.09 -13.89 -21.70
N ASN A 195 29.47 -14.93 -20.95
CA ASN A 195 30.82 -15.07 -20.40
C ASN A 195 31.84 -15.58 -21.44
N VAL A 196 31.50 -15.57 -22.73
CA VAL A 196 32.46 -15.88 -23.80
C VAL A 196 33.35 -14.66 -24.02
N VAL A 197 34.58 -14.77 -23.54
CA VAL A 197 35.68 -13.90 -23.94
C VAL A 197 36.09 -14.32 -25.36
N ASP A 198 35.95 -13.43 -26.33
CA ASP A 198 36.52 -13.64 -27.66
C ASP A 198 38.05 -13.63 -27.52
N ILE A 199 38.65 -14.83 -27.52
CA ILE A 199 40.09 -14.99 -27.57
C ILE A 199 40.50 -14.78 -29.04
N PRO A 200 41.25 -13.72 -29.38
CA PRO A 200 41.74 -13.54 -30.74
C PRO A 200 42.62 -14.74 -31.10
N ALA A 201 42.31 -15.37 -32.24
CA ALA A 201 43.12 -16.44 -32.79
C ALA A 201 44.56 -15.94 -32.93
N ARG A 202 45.51 -16.63 -32.29
CA ARG A 202 46.94 -16.39 -32.51
C ARG A 202 47.20 -16.64 -33.99
N THR A 203 47.39 -15.57 -34.75
CA THR A 203 47.99 -15.64 -36.08
C THR A 203 49.41 -16.15 -35.88
N GLY A 204 49.62 -17.44 -36.13
CA GLY A 204 50.96 -17.96 -36.34
C GLY A 204 51.51 -17.34 -37.62
N SER A 205 52.60 -16.60 -37.47
CA SER A 205 53.48 -16.22 -38.56
C SER A 205 54.90 -16.47 -38.08
N ASP A 206 55.48 -17.51 -38.68
CA ASP A 206 56.88 -17.92 -38.85
C ASP A 206 57.99 -17.13 -38.14
#